data_AF-A0A1B9Y4M2-F1
#
_entry.id   AF-A0A1B9Y4M2-F1
#
_cell.length_a   1.000
_cell.length_b   1.000
_cell.length_c   1.000
_cell.angle_alpha   90.00
_cell.angle_beta   90.00
_cell.angle_gamma   90.00
#
_symmetry.space_group_name_H-M   'P 1'
#
loop_
_entity.id
_entity.type
_entity.pdbx_description
1 polymer ?
#
loop_
_entity_poly.entity_id
_entity_poly.type
_entity_poly.pdbx_seq_one_letter_code
_entity_poly.pdbx_strand_id
1 'polypeptide(L)'
;MKKAWFKTAVVLLSLSLTSCKENTQNTAGSDRSEAIEAQGNPDISPVTSLPNVPAPVSDRKAKELIVNLEVIEKVGELADGTQYNFWTFNGTVPGAFIRARTDDEIELHLKNNENNTFPTILI
;
A
#
# COMPACT_ATOMS: atom_id res chain seq x y z
N MET A 1 11.82 2.50 -76.26
CA MET A 1 10.76 1.86 -75.43
C MET A 1 11.22 1.69 -73.97
N LYS A 2 11.63 2.78 -73.29
CA LYS A 2 12.29 2.72 -71.95
C LYS A 2 11.52 3.46 -70.84
N LYS A 3 10.33 4.00 -71.16
CA LYS A 3 9.56 4.88 -70.25
C LYS A 3 8.48 4.14 -69.44
N ALA A 4 8.17 2.90 -69.77
CA ALA A 4 7.17 2.09 -69.05
C ALA A 4 7.76 1.35 -67.84
N TRP A 5 9.05 1.01 -67.88
CA TRP A 5 9.72 0.30 -66.79
C TRP A 5 10.00 1.22 -65.58
N PHE A 6 10.27 2.50 -65.84
CA PHE A 6 10.51 3.47 -64.76
C PHE A 6 9.25 3.77 -63.95
N LYS A 7 8.07 3.67 -64.56
CA LYS A 7 6.78 3.91 -63.88
C LYS A 7 6.30 2.70 -63.08
N THR A 8 6.65 1.47 -63.48
CA THR A 8 6.31 0.25 -62.74
C THR A 8 7.21 0.04 -61.52
N ALA A 9 8.47 0.48 -61.56
CA ALA A 9 9.37 0.43 -60.41
C ALA A 9 8.95 1.39 -59.27
N VAL A 10 8.36 2.55 -59.59
CA VAL A 10 7.93 3.54 -58.58
C VAL A 10 6.62 3.13 -57.87
N VAL A 11 5.71 2.43 -58.56
CA VAL A 11 4.44 1.97 -57.98
C VAL A 11 4.61 0.73 -57.09
N LEU A 12 5.64 -0.09 -57.33
CA LEU A 12 5.97 -1.26 -56.49
C LEU A 12 6.81 -0.90 -55.25
N LEU A 13 7.49 0.26 -55.24
CA LEU A 13 8.27 0.72 -54.09
C LEU A 13 7.42 1.45 -53.03
N SER A 14 6.21 1.90 -53.39
CA SER A 14 5.29 2.57 -52.45
C SER A 14 4.38 1.62 -51.66
N LEU A 15 4.41 0.31 -51.94
CA LEU A 15 3.60 -0.69 -51.22
C LEU A 15 4.33 -1.41 -50.07
N SER A 16 5.58 -1.04 -49.79
CA SER A 16 6.43 -1.74 -48.80
C SER A 16 6.57 -1.01 -47.46
N LEU A 17 5.82 0.07 -47.21
CA LEU A 17 5.89 0.85 -45.95
C LEU A 17 4.68 0.63 -45.02
N THR A 18 3.81 -0.34 -45.29
CA THR A 18 2.68 -0.68 -44.40
C THR A 18 2.90 -2.00 -43.65
N SER A 19 4.14 -2.29 -43.27
CA SER A 19 4.47 -3.43 -42.41
C SER A 19 5.28 -2.96 -41.20
N CYS A 20 4.57 -2.36 -40.25
CA CYS A 20 4.74 -2.49 -38.80
C CYS A 20 3.67 -1.63 -38.12
N LYS A 21 2.43 -2.13 -38.10
CA LYS A 21 1.53 -1.82 -37.00
C LYS A 21 1.45 -3.10 -36.21
N GLU A 22 2.39 -3.28 -35.29
CA GLU A 22 2.32 -4.32 -34.29
C GLU A 22 1.05 -4.04 -33.49
N ASN A 23 0.00 -4.82 -33.78
CA ASN A 23 -1.16 -4.91 -32.93
C ASN A 23 -0.73 -5.74 -31.73
N THR A 24 0.05 -5.12 -30.85
CA THR A 24 0.11 -5.54 -29.47
C THR A 24 -1.29 -5.25 -28.94
N GLN A 25 -2.18 -6.23 -29.05
CA GLN A 25 -3.15 -6.44 -27.98
C GLN A 25 -2.28 -6.74 -26.77
N ASN A 26 -1.83 -5.67 -26.13
CA ASN A 26 -1.63 -5.65 -24.71
C ASN A 26 -2.96 -6.16 -24.18
N THR A 27 -2.98 -7.45 -23.88
CA THR A 27 -3.68 -7.93 -22.72
C THR A 27 -3.12 -7.06 -21.62
N ALA A 28 -3.76 -5.91 -21.40
CA ALA A 28 -3.60 -5.15 -20.20
C ALA A 28 -4.17 -6.07 -19.11
N GLY A 29 -3.32 -7.02 -18.68
CA GLY A 29 -3.12 -7.18 -17.26
C GLY A 29 -2.95 -5.76 -16.77
N SER A 30 -4.05 -5.25 -16.21
CA SER A 30 -4.15 -3.89 -15.71
C SER A 30 -2.97 -3.71 -14.78
N ASP A 31 -1.98 -3.00 -15.30
CA ASP A 31 -0.97 -2.30 -14.55
C ASP A 31 -1.76 -1.35 -13.65
N ARG A 32 -2.06 -1.77 -12.42
CA ARG A 32 -2.87 -1.03 -11.44
C ARG A 32 -2.04 0.10 -10.81
N SER A 33 -1.18 0.71 -11.61
CA SER A 33 -0.34 1.84 -11.22
C SER A 33 -0.99 3.15 -11.68
N GLU A 34 -2.32 3.28 -11.51
CA GLU A 34 -2.90 4.61 -11.34
C GLU A 34 -2.66 4.98 -9.88
N ALA A 35 -1.99 6.11 -9.63
CA ALA A 35 -1.80 6.61 -8.28
C ALA A 35 -3.17 6.87 -7.64
N ILE A 36 -3.55 6.05 -6.67
CA ILE A 36 -4.79 6.24 -5.93
C ILE A 36 -4.50 7.30 -4.87
N GLU A 37 -4.89 8.54 -5.13
CA GLU A 37 -4.75 9.61 -4.16
C GLU A 37 -5.79 9.43 -3.04
N ALA A 38 -5.31 9.41 -1.80
CA ALA A 38 -6.14 9.49 -0.62
C ALA A 38 -6.99 10.77 -0.67
N GLN A 39 -8.30 10.63 -0.49
CA GLN A 39 -9.26 11.72 -0.61
C GLN A 39 -9.84 12.09 0.75
N GLY A 40 -9.77 13.38 1.09
CA GLY A 40 -10.38 13.95 2.29
C GLY A 40 -9.37 14.34 3.36
N ASN A 41 -9.87 14.74 4.53
CA ASN A 41 -9.02 15.10 5.67
C ASN A 41 -8.45 13.83 6.34
N PRO A 42 -7.22 13.90 6.89
CA PRO A 42 -6.65 12.80 7.66
C PRO A 42 -7.56 12.44 8.83
N ASP A 43 -7.77 11.14 9.05
CA ASP A 43 -8.56 10.64 10.17
C ASP A 43 -7.68 9.85 11.14
N ILE A 44 -7.90 10.06 12.43
CA ILE A 44 -7.17 9.33 13.47
C ILE A 44 -7.79 7.95 13.62
N SER A 45 -7.00 6.90 13.41
CA SER A 45 -7.49 5.53 13.53
C SER A 45 -8.02 5.26 14.95
N PRO A 46 -9.27 4.80 15.10
CA PRO A 46 -9.83 4.49 16.42
C PRO A 46 -9.09 3.32 17.06
N VAL A 47 -8.57 3.55 18.27
CA VAL A 47 -7.98 2.52 19.11
C VAL A 47 -9.11 1.77 19.80
N THR A 48 -9.27 0.48 19.50
CA THR A 48 -10.27 -0.37 20.18
C THR A 48 -9.64 -1.15 21.33
N SER A 49 -10.37 -1.27 22.44
CA SER A 49 -9.94 -2.06 23.58
C SER A 49 -10.12 -3.55 23.30
N LEU A 50 -9.13 -4.36 23.71
CA LEU A 50 -9.19 -5.80 23.58
C LEU A 50 -10.37 -6.40 24.37
N PRO A 51 -11.01 -7.48 23.89
CA PRO A 51 -10.77 -8.22 22.64
C PRO A 51 -11.55 -7.66 21.43
N ASN A 52 -12.06 -6.43 21.51
CA ASN A 52 -12.90 -5.85 20.46
C ASN A 52 -12.07 -5.42 19.25
N VAL A 53 -12.76 -5.28 18.11
CA VAL A 53 -12.18 -4.79 16.85
C VAL A 53 -12.90 -3.53 16.38
N PRO A 54 -12.26 -2.65 15.59
CA PRO A 54 -12.93 -1.49 15.02
C PRO A 54 -14.09 -1.91 14.11
N ALA A 55 -15.13 -1.06 14.06
CA ALA A 55 -16.27 -1.27 13.18
C ALA A 55 -15.84 -1.49 11.72
N PRO A 56 -16.62 -2.21 10.91
CA PRO A 56 -16.34 -2.37 9.48
C PRO A 56 -16.15 -1.03 8.78
N VAL A 57 -15.15 -0.95 7.89
CA VAL A 57 -15.01 0.22 7.02
C VAL A 57 -16.17 0.17 6.02
N SER A 58 -17.01 1.20 6.03
CA SER A 58 -18.14 1.33 5.10
C SER A 58 -17.67 1.61 3.66
N ASP A 59 -18.61 1.63 2.72
CA ASP A 59 -18.34 2.07 1.35
C ASP A 59 -18.01 3.56 1.31
N ARG A 60 -16.73 3.86 1.51
CA ARG A 60 -16.12 5.19 1.33
C ARG A 60 -14.96 5.10 0.35
N LYS A 61 -14.56 6.26 -0.18
CA LYS A 61 -13.31 6.40 -0.94
C LYS A 61 -12.09 6.17 -0.05
N ALA A 62 -10.95 5.89 -0.69
CA ALA A 62 -9.63 5.85 -0.04
C ALA A 62 -9.35 7.17 0.66
N LYS A 63 -8.72 7.13 1.83
CA LYS A 63 -8.36 8.33 2.60
C LYS A 63 -7.04 8.12 3.35
N GLU A 64 -6.53 9.21 3.89
CA GLU A 64 -5.36 9.21 4.76
C GLU A 64 -5.76 8.85 6.20
N LEU A 65 -5.06 7.90 6.78
CA LEU A 65 -5.25 7.39 8.14
C LEU A 65 -4.00 7.66 8.97
N ILE A 66 -4.15 8.50 10.00
CA ILE A 66 -3.09 8.75 10.96
C ILE A 66 -3.19 7.71 12.09
N VAL A 67 -2.12 6.95 12.27
CA VAL A 67 -2.00 5.91 13.30
C VAL A 67 -0.90 6.32 14.27
N ASN A 68 -1.26 6.45 15.55
CA ASN A 68 -0.31 6.74 16.61
C ASN A 68 -0.03 5.48 17.44
N LEU A 69 1.21 5.01 17.42
CA LEU A 69 1.67 3.89 18.23
C LEU A 69 2.82 4.33 19.13
N GLU A 70 2.71 4.01 20.42
CA GLU A 70 3.82 4.09 21.35
C GLU A 70 4.29 2.70 21.73
N VAL A 71 5.60 2.48 21.64
CA VAL A 71 6.21 1.22 22.06
C VAL A 71 6.55 1.33 23.53
N ILE A 72 6.09 0.36 24.32
CA ILE A 72 6.27 0.36 25.77
C ILE A 72 6.82 -1.01 26.20
N GLU A 73 7.97 -1.00 26.85
CA GLU A 73 8.49 -2.14 27.61
C GLU A 73 7.81 -2.19 28.99
N LYS A 74 7.17 -3.32 29.32
CA LYS A 74 6.49 -3.50 30.61
C LYS A 74 6.63 -4.91 31.14
N VAL A 75 6.94 -5.02 32.42
CA VAL A 75 6.86 -6.30 33.14
C VAL A 75 5.39 -6.64 33.40
N GLY A 76 5.00 -7.87 33.04
CA GLY A 76 3.68 -8.42 33.32
C GLY A 76 3.76 -9.91 33.60
N GLU A 77 2.65 -10.48 34.08
CA GLU A 77 2.53 -11.93 34.29
C GLU A 77 2.20 -12.62 32.96
N LEU A 78 3.01 -13.63 32.61
CA LEU A 78 2.82 -14.47 31.42
C LEU A 78 1.99 -15.71 31.73
N ALA A 79 2.22 -16.30 32.90
CA ALA A 79 1.55 -17.48 33.45
C ALA A 79 1.79 -17.49 34.96
N ASP A 80 1.03 -18.30 35.72
CA ASP A 80 1.05 -18.39 37.19
C ASP A 80 2.39 -18.04 37.86
N GLY A 81 2.50 -16.81 38.36
CA GLY A 81 3.68 -16.28 39.06
C GLY A 81 4.93 -16.02 38.20
N THR A 82 4.88 -16.33 36.91
CA THR A 82 5.96 -16.11 35.93
C THR A 82 5.85 -14.72 35.33
N GLN A 83 6.83 -13.86 35.65
CA GLN A 83 6.93 -12.53 35.08
C GLN A 83 7.74 -12.53 33.78
N TYR A 84 7.34 -11.68 32.83
CA TYR A 84 8.03 -11.47 31.56
C TYR A 84 8.07 -9.98 31.22
N ASN A 85 9.15 -9.52 30.60
CA ASN A 85 9.25 -8.16 30.07
C ASN A 85 8.66 -8.12 28.66
N PHE A 86 7.44 -7.61 28.53
CA PHE A 86 6.74 -7.50 27.26
C PHE A 86 7.12 -6.22 26.54
N TRP A 87 7.39 -6.33 25.24
CA TRP A 87 7.46 -5.20 24.33
C TRP A 87 6.10 -5.06 23.64
N THR A 88 5.44 -3.92 23.87
CA THR A 88 4.03 -3.74 23.55
C THR A 88 3.81 -2.52 22.67
N PHE A 89 2.73 -2.51 21.90
CA PHE A 89 2.21 -1.30 21.30
C PHE A 89 1.04 -0.79 22.14
N ASN A 90 1.13 0.46 22.58
CA ASN A 90 0.17 1.13 23.45
C ASN A 90 -0.12 0.35 24.75
N GLY A 91 0.88 -0.36 25.30
CA GLY A 91 0.83 -0.97 26.63
C GLY A 91 0.06 -2.29 26.72
N THR A 92 -0.35 -2.90 25.60
CA THR A 92 -1.14 -4.13 25.57
C THR A 92 -0.54 -5.21 24.67
N VAL A 93 -0.86 -6.47 24.98
CA VAL A 93 -0.48 -7.65 24.17
C VAL A 93 -1.74 -8.47 23.88
N PRO A 94 -2.13 -8.65 22.60
CA PRO A 94 -1.60 -7.94 21.44
C PRO A 94 -1.85 -6.42 21.52
N GLY A 95 -1.16 -5.65 20.68
CA GLY A 95 -1.41 -4.21 20.55
C GLY A 95 -2.79 -3.92 19.93
N ALA A 96 -3.16 -2.64 19.93
CA ALA A 96 -4.45 -2.20 19.38
C ALA A 96 -4.63 -2.62 17.90
N PHE A 97 -5.85 -3.04 17.55
CA PHE A 97 -6.18 -3.47 16.20
C PHE A 97 -6.41 -2.24 15.30
N ILE A 98 -5.64 -2.14 14.20
CA ILE A 98 -5.79 -1.11 13.17
C ILE A 98 -6.58 -1.70 12.00
N ARG A 99 -7.61 -1.00 11.54
CA ARG A 99 -8.47 -1.44 10.43
C ARG A 99 -8.50 -0.37 9.33
N ALA A 100 -8.06 -0.73 8.13
CA ALA A 100 -8.04 0.12 6.95
C ALA A 100 -8.76 -0.55 5.77
N ARG A 101 -9.03 0.22 4.72
CA ARG A 101 -9.53 -0.25 3.42
C ARG A 101 -8.36 -0.31 2.43
N THR A 102 -8.47 -1.19 1.43
CA THR A 102 -7.54 -1.18 0.29
C THR A 102 -7.46 0.22 -0.31
N ASP A 103 -6.24 0.62 -0.63
CA ASP A 103 -5.86 1.92 -1.17
C ASP A 103 -5.93 3.11 -0.18
N ASP A 104 -6.19 2.87 1.11
CA ASP A 104 -5.94 3.91 2.13
C ASP A 104 -4.44 4.19 2.26
N GLU A 105 -4.10 5.46 2.45
CA GLU A 105 -2.75 5.89 2.82
C GLU A 105 -2.65 5.91 4.34
N ILE A 106 -1.59 5.31 4.90
CA ILE A 106 -1.41 5.23 6.35
C ILE A 106 -0.18 6.04 6.74
N GLU A 107 -0.40 7.12 7.48
CA GLU A 107 0.65 7.86 8.15
C GLU A 107 0.85 7.27 9.54
N LEU A 108 1.98 6.58 9.75
CA LEU A 108 2.29 5.95 11.03
C LEU A 108 3.25 6.82 11.86
N HIS A 109 2.74 7.32 12.98
CA HIS A 109 3.55 7.98 14.01
C HIS A 109 3.94 6.93 15.05
N LEU A 110 5.19 6.48 14.97
CA LEU A 110 5.76 5.52 15.91
C LEU A 110 6.66 6.22 16.91
N LYS A 111 6.31 6.15 18.19
CA LYS A 111 7.12 6.68 19.30
C LYS A 111 7.73 5.53 20.09
N ASN A 112 9.04 5.58 20.33
CA ASN A 112 9.67 4.73 21.33
C ASN A 112 9.54 5.42 22.70
N ASN A 113 8.97 4.75 23.71
CA ASN A 113 8.88 5.34 25.05
C ASN A 113 10.28 5.63 25.60
N GLU A 114 10.43 6.76 26.29
CA GLU A 114 11.72 7.24 26.82
C GLU A 114 12.33 6.30 27.86
N ASN A 115 11.51 5.48 28.51
CA ASN A 115 11.95 4.50 29.50
C ASN A 115 12.35 3.15 28.90
N ASN A 116 12.19 2.97 27.58
CA ASN A 116 12.58 1.72 26.93
C ASN A 116 14.10 1.58 26.92
N THR A 117 14.57 0.37 27.14
CA THR A 117 15.99 0.04 27.15
C THR A 117 16.49 -0.21 25.74
N PHE A 118 15.63 -0.69 24.85
CA PHE A 118 15.98 -1.06 23.48
C PHE A 118 15.39 -0.10 22.44
N PRO A 119 16.08 0.11 21.30
CA PRO A 119 15.49 0.77 20.16
C PRO A 119 14.39 -0.10 19.57
N THR A 120 13.29 0.51 19.15
CA THR A 120 12.24 -0.21 18.43
C THR A 120 12.39 -0.06 16.93
N ILE A 121 12.24 -1.17 16.20
CA ILE A 121 12.23 -1.25 14.74
C ILE A 121 10.89 -1.84 14.31
N LEU A 122 10.27 -1.26 13.28
CA LEU A 122 9.12 -1.85 12.58
C LEU A 122 9.67 -2.78 11.47
N ILE A 123 9.26 -4.05 11.47
CA ILE A 123 9.63 -5.03 10.44
C ILE A 123 8.57 -5.16 9.35
#